data_AF-A0A8J4RP83-F1
#
_entry.id   AF-A0A8J4RP83-F1
#
_cell.length_a   1.000
_cell.length_b   1.000
_cell.length_c   1.000
_cell.angle_alpha   90.00
_cell.angle_beta   90.00
_cell.angle_gamma   90.00
#
_symmetry.space_group_name_H-M   'P 1'
#
loop_
_entity.id
_entity.type
_entity.pdbx_description
1 polymer ?
#
loop_
_entity_poly.entity_id
_entity_poly.type
_entity_poly.pdbx_seq_one_letter_code
_entity_poly.pdbx_strand_id
1 'polypeptide(L)'
;MVNRGSSHYRASLTSRFLPRKASPYAITLYIISLFAFSVFIFLFNTRNILEEDEQKPNFSGEFQSTQIPEEELWDAPFSYGLQSCIKRTAKYKAAHGSDRYITVRSNGGLNQMRTGISDMVAVARIMNATLVVPQLDKRSFWKDSSTFSDIFDELHFIESLKRDVRIVKELPKNLEAVPRARKHFTSWSGVGYYEEMKQLWKEYQVIHVAKSDSRLANNNLPLDIQRLRCRALYHALRFSPPIESLGKVLSMHAGDTTEAG
;
A
#
# COMPACT_ATOMS: atom_id res chain seq x y z
N MET A 1 -64.28 -15.28 -64.21
CA MET A 1 -64.95 -14.96 -62.93
C MET A 1 -65.15 -16.26 -62.16
N VAL A 2 -64.77 -16.27 -60.87
CA VAL A 2 -65.02 -17.30 -59.85
C VAL A 2 -64.12 -18.56 -59.85
N ASN A 3 -63.05 -18.41 -59.08
CA ASN A 3 -62.44 -19.34 -58.12
C ASN A 3 -63.05 -20.74 -57.91
N ARG A 4 -62.16 -21.75 -57.91
CA ARG A 4 -62.29 -22.92 -57.03
C ARG A 4 -60.91 -23.23 -56.44
N GLY A 5 -60.79 -23.02 -55.13
CA GLY A 5 -59.56 -23.24 -54.39
C GLY A 5 -59.22 -24.72 -54.25
N SER A 6 -57.92 -25.00 -54.20
CA SER A 6 -57.40 -26.25 -53.66
C SER A 6 -56.38 -25.93 -52.57
N SER A 7 -56.53 -26.67 -51.49
CA SER A 7 -55.90 -26.49 -50.18
C SER A 7 -54.41 -26.82 -50.22
N HIS A 8 -53.55 -25.84 -49.94
CA HIS A 8 -52.15 -26.08 -49.59
C HIS A 8 -52.04 -26.38 -48.08
N TYR A 9 -51.91 -27.67 -47.74
CA TYR A 9 -51.38 -28.08 -46.44
C TYR A 9 -49.88 -27.75 -46.39
N ARG A 10 -49.50 -26.84 -45.50
CA ARG A 10 -48.12 -26.44 -45.22
C ARG A 10 -47.55 -27.41 -44.18
N ALA A 11 -46.85 -28.45 -44.62
CA ALA A 11 -46.06 -29.29 -43.73
C ALA A 11 -44.77 -28.55 -43.33
N SER A 12 -44.65 -28.24 -42.04
CA SER A 12 -43.46 -27.66 -41.40
C SER A 12 -42.35 -28.72 -41.33
N LEU A 13 -41.31 -28.57 -42.15
CA LEU A 13 -40.05 -29.32 -42.01
C LEU A 13 -39.14 -28.61 -41.01
N THR A 14 -39.26 -29.00 -39.74
CA THR A 14 -38.24 -28.74 -38.72
C THR A 14 -36.97 -29.51 -39.07
N SER A 15 -35.96 -28.82 -39.60
CA SER A 15 -34.60 -29.34 -39.73
C SER A 15 -34.00 -29.55 -38.34
N ARG A 16 -33.79 -30.80 -37.95
CA ARG A 16 -33.03 -31.17 -36.75
C ARG A 16 -31.53 -31.00 -37.07
N PHE A 17 -30.91 -29.96 -36.51
CA PHE A 17 -29.45 -29.87 -36.46
C PHE A 17 -28.91 -30.91 -35.48
N LEU A 18 -28.43 -32.03 -36.00
CA LEU A 18 -27.61 -32.99 -35.25
C LEU A 18 -26.17 -32.46 -35.19
N PRO A 19 -25.54 -32.38 -34.00
CA PRO A 19 -24.17 -31.90 -33.87
C PRO A 19 -23.21 -32.92 -34.48
N ARG A 20 -22.43 -32.49 -35.47
CA ARG A 20 -21.37 -33.29 -36.07
C ARG A 20 -20.31 -33.53 -34.99
N LYS A 21 -20.20 -34.78 -34.49
CA LYS A 21 -19.16 -35.17 -33.54
C LYS A 21 -17.80 -34.78 -34.12
N ALA A 22 -17.08 -33.88 -33.44
CA ALA A 22 -15.75 -33.49 -33.84
C ALA A 22 -14.86 -34.74 -33.85
N SER A 23 -14.15 -34.97 -34.95
CA SER A 23 -13.19 -36.07 -35.05
C SER A 23 -12.19 -35.96 -33.90
N PRO A 24 -11.82 -37.07 -33.23
CA PRO A 24 -10.83 -37.04 -32.15
C PRO A 24 -9.52 -36.40 -32.61
N TYR A 25 -9.16 -36.54 -33.89
CA TYR A 25 -8.02 -35.86 -34.50
C TYR A 25 -8.15 -34.33 -34.52
N ALA A 26 -9.35 -33.79 -34.75
CA ALA A 26 -9.60 -32.36 -34.74
C ALA A 26 -9.49 -31.77 -33.32
N ILE A 27 -9.93 -32.52 -32.31
CA ILE A 27 -9.79 -32.13 -30.89
C ILE A 27 -8.32 -32.14 -30.49
N THR A 28 -7.58 -33.19 -30.83
CA THR A 28 -6.14 -33.28 -30.53
C THR A 28 -5.36 -32.16 -31.20
N LEU A 29 -5.64 -31.85 -32.47
CA LEU A 29 -5.01 -30.72 -33.17
C LEU A 29 -5.34 -29.37 -32.52
N TYR A 30 -6.56 -29.19 -32.03
CA TYR A 30 -6.96 -27.97 -31.35
C TYR A 30 -6.23 -27.80 -30.00
N ILE A 31 -6.08 -28.88 -29.23
CA ILE A 31 -5.34 -28.86 -27.96
C ILE A 31 -3.86 -28.55 -28.22
N ILE A 32 -3.24 -29.17 -29.23
CA ILE A 32 -1.85 -28.90 -29.61
C ILE A 32 -1.69 -27.44 -30.05
N SER A 33 -2.63 -26.90 -30.82
CA SER A 33 -2.62 -25.51 -31.25
C SER A 33 -2.75 -24.54 -30.08
N LEU A 34 -3.64 -24.80 -29.11
CA LEU A 34 -3.78 -24.00 -27.90
C LEU A 34 -2.51 -24.03 -27.04
N PHE A 35 -1.91 -25.21 -26.88
CA PHE A 35 -0.66 -25.35 -26.13
C PHE A 35 0.49 -24.59 -26.81
N ALA A 36 0.66 -24.75 -28.13
CA ALA A 36 1.66 -24.01 -28.91
C ALA A 36 1.45 -22.49 -28.83
N PHE A 37 0.20 -22.03 -28.90
CA PHE A 37 -0.14 -20.60 -28.77
C PHE A 37 0.18 -20.08 -27.35
N SER A 38 -0.11 -20.86 -26.31
CA SER A 38 0.23 -20.48 -24.93
C SER A 38 1.74 -20.39 -24.69
N VAL A 39 2.52 -21.32 -25.27
CA VAL A 39 3.99 -21.29 -25.23
C VAL A 39 4.52 -20.10 -26.01
N PHE A 40 3.95 -19.79 -27.18
CA PHE A 40 4.33 -18.63 -27.97
C PHE A 40 4.06 -17.32 -27.23
N ILE A 41 2.86 -17.17 -26.65
CA ILE A 41 2.51 -16.02 -25.78
C ILE A 41 3.51 -15.92 -24.64
N PHE A 42 3.82 -17.03 -23.94
CA PHE A 42 4.76 -17.02 -22.84
C PHE A 42 6.17 -16.59 -23.29
N LEU A 43 6.69 -17.18 -24.36
CA LEU A 43 8.01 -16.86 -24.92
C LEU A 43 8.09 -15.41 -25.41
N PHE A 44 7.03 -14.91 -26.06
CA PHE A 44 6.93 -13.54 -26.53
C PHE A 44 6.85 -12.54 -25.37
N ASN A 45 6.07 -12.84 -24.33
CA ASN A 45 6.02 -12.03 -23.12
C ASN A 45 7.37 -12.05 -22.38
N THR A 46 8.06 -13.20 -22.28
CA THR A 46 9.42 -13.25 -21.71
C THR A 46 10.45 -12.52 -22.55
N ARG A 47 10.33 -12.51 -23.89
CA ARG A 47 11.18 -11.69 -24.77
C ARG A 47 10.97 -10.20 -24.54
N ASN A 48 9.72 -9.76 -24.43
CA ASN A 48 9.42 -8.36 -24.11
C ASN A 48 9.96 -7.95 -22.73
N ILE A 49 9.95 -8.85 -21.75
CA ILE A 49 10.55 -8.60 -20.42
C ILE A 49 12.08 -8.54 -20.49
N LEU A 50 12.72 -9.34 -21.36
CA LEU A 50 14.18 -9.31 -21.54
C LEU A 50 14.66 -8.10 -22.36
N GLU A 51 13.86 -7.60 -23.31
CA GLU A 51 14.18 -6.39 -24.08
C GLU A 51 14.03 -5.11 -23.23
N GLU A 52 13.25 -5.11 -22.15
CA GLU A 52 13.14 -3.97 -21.22
C GLU A 52 14.33 -3.84 -20.25
N ASP A 53 15.15 -4.89 -20.09
CA ASP A 53 16.32 -4.91 -19.19
C ASP A 53 17.63 -4.44 -19.90
N GLU A 54 17.56 -4.15 -21.21
CA GLU A 54 18.71 -3.70 -22.02
C GLU A 54 18.93 -2.17 -22.03
N GLN A 55 18.21 -1.42 -21.20
CA GLN A 55 18.54 -0.02 -20.91
C GLN A 55 19.09 0.15 -19.49
N LYS A 56 20.13 -0.65 -19.20
CA LYS A 56 21.01 -0.43 -18.05
C LYS A 56 21.67 0.96 -18.17
N PRO A 57 21.59 1.83 -17.15
CA PRO A 57 22.56 2.91 -17.04
C PRO A 57 23.96 2.26 -16.92
N ASN A 58 24.91 2.71 -17.73
CA ASN A 58 26.30 2.25 -17.68
C ASN A 58 26.87 2.40 -16.26
N PHE A 59 26.88 1.31 -15.49
CA PHE A 59 27.61 1.21 -14.24
C PHE A 59 28.78 0.26 -14.46
N SER A 60 29.81 0.78 -15.14
CA SER A 60 31.14 0.18 -15.18
C SER A 60 31.93 0.72 -14.00
N GLY A 61 31.70 0.14 -12.82
CA GLY A 61 32.58 0.24 -11.67
C GLY A 61 32.81 -1.16 -11.16
N GLU A 62 34.05 -1.65 -11.23
CA GLU A 62 34.48 -2.86 -10.52
C GLU A 62 34.05 -2.73 -9.06
N PHE A 63 33.26 -3.67 -8.55
CA PHE A 63 32.95 -3.75 -7.13
C PHE A 63 34.18 -4.31 -6.43
N GLN A 64 35.17 -3.46 -6.22
CA GLN A 64 36.30 -3.77 -5.37
C GLN A 64 35.77 -3.81 -3.94
N SER A 65 35.81 -4.99 -3.33
CA SER A 65 35.54 -5.16 -1.90
C SER A 65 36.67 -4.51 -1.11
N THR A 66 36.67 -3.18 -1.08
CA THR A 66 37.52 -2.41 -0.18
C THR A 66 36.96 -2.64 1.22
N GLN A 67 37.79 -3.16 2.13
CA GLN A 67 37.41 -3.23 3.54
C GLN A 67 37.13 -1.82 4.02
N ILE A 68 35.86 -1.54 4.32
CA ILE A 68 35.44 -0.27 4.90
C ILE A 68 36.09 -0.20 6.28
N PRO A 69 36.93 0.80 6.57
CA PRO A 69 37.46 1.01 7.91
C PRO A 69 36.33 1.01 8.94
N GLU A 70 36.55 0.43 10.12
CA GLU A 70 35.52 0.33 11.17
C GLU A 70 34.92 1.70 11.56
N GLU A 71 35.71 2.77 11.41
CA GLU A 71 35.28 4.16 11.58
C GLU A 71 34.24 4.59 10.52
N GLU A 72 34.40 4.17 9.26
CA GLU A 72 33.46 4.46 8.15
C GLU A 72 32.23 3.54 8.16
N LEU A 73 32.25 2.43 8.91
CA LEU A 73 31.13 1.49 9.01
C LEU A 73 29.89 2.13 9.64
N TRP A 74 30.10 3.04 10.59
CA TRP A 74 29.04 3.72 11.33
C TRP A 74 28.65 5.08 10.73
N ASP A 75 29.39 5.53 9.72
CA ASP A 75 29.07 6.74 8.98
C ASP A 75 27.87 6.54 8.05
N ALA A 76 27.20 7.65 7.72
CA ALA A 76 26.11 7.61 6.77
C ALA A 76 26.65 7.14 5.41
N PRO A 77 26.13 6.04 4.83
CA PRO A 77 26.66 5.52 3.57
C PRO A 77 26.51 6.57 2.48
N PHE A 78 27.46 6.57 1.53
CA PHE A 78 27.37 7.39 0.32
C PHE A 78 25.98 7.21 -0.29
N SER A 79 25.27 8.32 -0.52
CA SER A 79 23.86 8.24 -0.88
C SER A 79 23.61 7.65 -2.27
N TYR A 80 24.64 7.36 -3.08
CA TYR A 80 24.53 6.86 -4.47
C TYR A 80 23.48 7.60 -5.31
N GLY A 81 23.28 8.91 -5.06
CA GLY A 81 22.26 9.72 -5.73
C GLY A 81 20.84 9.61 -5.15
N LEU A 82 20.62 8.80 -4.12
CA LEU A 82 19.37 8.73 -3.35
C LEU A 82 19.12 10.08 -2.66
N GLN A 83 17.90 10.59 -2.83
CA GLN A 83 17.47 11.85 -2.26
C GLN A 83 16.37 11.63 -1.23
N SER A 84 16.35 12.48 -0.19
CA SER A 84 15.30 12.44 0.82
C SER A 84 13.92 12.69 0.21
N CYS A 85 12.98 11.78 0.47
CA CYS A 85 11.59 11.87 0.00
C CYS A 85 10.65 12.62 0.97
N ILE A 86 11.19 13.29 2.00
CA ILE A 86 10.37 13.96 3.03
C ILE A 86 9.87 15.34 2.59
N LYS A 87 10.49 15.98 1.59
CA LYS A 87 10.13 17.34 1.17
C LYS A 87 8.89 17.35 0.29
N ARG A 88 7.92 18.19 0.64
CA ARG A 88 6.71 18.44 -0.17
C ARG A 88 7.08 19.01 -1.55
N THR A 89 6.25 18.78 -2.57
CA THR A 89 6.43 19.48 -3.84
C THR A 89 6.11 20.97 -3.71
N ALA A 90 6.59 21.79 -4.64
CA ALA A 90 6.31 23.23 -4.65
C ALA A 90 4.81 23.55 -4.78
N LYS A 91 4.03 22.65 -5.40
CA LYS A 91 2.58 22.80 -5.61
C LYS A 91 1.75 22.16 -4.49
N TYR A 92 2.38 21.70 -3.41
CA TYR A 92 1.70 21.00 -2.33
C TYR A 92 0.68 21.91 -1.63
N LYS A 93 -0.59 21.48 -1.64
CA LYS A 93 -1.66 22.14 -0.90
C LYS A 93 -1.78 21.52 0.48
N ALA A 94 -1.87 22.35 1.51
CA ALA A 94 -2.11 21.87 2.86
C ALA A 94 -3.47 21.14 2.95
N ALA A 95 -3.60 20.21 3.89
CA ALA A 95 -4.90 19.64 4.18
C ALA A 95 -5.79 20.64 4.92
N HIS A 96 -7.06 20.66 4.53
CA HIS A 96 -8.12 21.23 5.34
C HIS A 96 -8.65 20.08 6.20
N GLY A 97 -8.68 20.27 7.52
CA GLY A 97 -9.28 19.26 8.40
C GLY A 97 -10.75 19.01 8.04
N SER A 98 -11.26 17.83 8.38
CA SER A 98 -12.68 17.50 8.24
C SER A 98 -13.24 16.92 9.54
N ASP A 99 -14.56 16.95 9.71
CA ASP A 99 -15.24 16.35 10.85
C ASP A 99 -15.56 14.86 10.61
N ARG A 100 -14.82 14.20 9.72
CA ARG A 100 -14.87 12.76 9.46
C ARG A 100 -13.62 12.12 10.05
N TYR A 101 -13.79 11.05 10.82
CA TYR A 101 -12.71 10.50 11.64
C TYR A 101 -12.36 9.07 11.21
N ILE A 102 -11.06 8.82 11.08
CA ILE A 102 -10.52 7.47 10.93
C ILE A 102 -9.83 7.09 12.24
N THR A 103 -10.29 6.00 12.85
CA THR A 103 -9.60 5.35 13.97
C THR A 103 -8.93 4.08 13.45
N VAL A 104 -7.71 3.80 13.93
CA VAL A 104 -6.91 2.68 13.43
C VAL A 104 -6.41 1.86 14.59
N ARG A 105 -6.49 0.54 14.47
CA ARG A 105 -5.72 -0.39 15.29
C ARG A 105 -4.55 -0.94 14.46
N SER A 106 -3.34 -0.67 14.91
CA SER A 106 -2.11 -1.05 14.21
C SER A 106 -1.57 -2.37 14.75
N ASN A 107 -1.41 -3.35 13.86
CA ASN A 107 -1.00 -4.71 14.20
C ASN A 107 0.30 -5.10 13.46
N GLY A 108 0.95 -6.16 13.94
CA GLY A 108 2.19 -6.69 13.38
C GLY A 108 3.42 -6.45 14.26
N GLY A 109 4.60 -6.74 13.70
CA GLY A 109 5.90 -6.29 14.25
C GLY A 109 6.01 -4.76 14.32
N LEU A 110 6.90 -4.22 15.16
CA LEU A 110 7.06 -2.75 15.27
C LEU A 110 7.34 -2.07 13.91
N ASN A 111 8.18 -2.66 13.07
CA ASN A 111 8.45 -2.16 11.72
C ASN A 111 7.23 -2.28 10.79
N GLN A 112 6.43 -3.33 10.93
CA GLN A 112 5.18 -3.50 10.19
C GLN A 112 4.14 -2.45 10.63
N MET A 113 4.01 -2.21 11.94
CA MET A 113 3.17 -1.16 12.51
C MET A 113 3.57 0.21 11.98
N ARG A 114 4.86 0.56 11.99
CA ARG A 114 5.34 1.84 11.42
C ARG A 114 4.91 2.02 9.96
N THR A 115 5.05 0.96 9.17
CA THR A 115 4.69 0.99 7.75
C THR A 115 3.17 1.04 7.54
N GLY A 116 2.39 0.36 8.39
CA GLY A 116 0.92 0.40 8.37
C GLY A 116 0.38 1.77 8.80
N ILE A 117 0.94 2.36 9.85
CA ILE A 117 0.59 3.71 10.30
C ILE A 117 0.90 4.74 9.22
N SER A 118 2.06 4.65 8.57
CA SER A 118 2.42 5.52 7.44
C SER A 118 1.41 5.43 6.29
N ASP A 119 0.96 4.22 5.94
CA ASP A 119 -0.09 4.04 4.93
C ASP A 119 -1.42 4.65 5.39
N MET A 120 -1.79 4.52 6.66
CA MET A 120 -3.03 5.11 7.18
C MET A 120 -3.00 6.64 7.24
N VAL A 121 -1.83 7.26 7.42
CA VAL A 121 -1.67 8.71 7.23
C VAL A 121 -1.99 9.10 5.79
N ALA A 122 -1.45 8.36 4.81
CA ALA A 122 -1.73 8.61 3.40
C ALA A 122 -3.21 8.35 3.04
N VAL A 123 -3.81 7.29 3.57
CA VAL A 123 -5.23 6.98 3.38
C VAL A 123 -6.12 8.07 3.97
N ALA A 124 -5.82 8.57 5.18
CA ALA A 124 -6.56 9.69 5.77
C ALA A 124 -6.48 10.94 4.90
N ARG A 125 -5.32 11.22 4.29
CA ARG A 125 -5.16 12.30 3.31
C ARG A 125 -6.04 12.10 2.07
N ILE A 126 -6.00 10.91 1.46
CA ILE A 126 -6.79 10.58 0.27
C ILE A 126 -8.28 10.73 0.58
N MET A 127 -8.73 10.16 1.71
CA MET A 127 -10.14 10.16 2.13
C MET A 127 -10.63 11.51 2.68
N ASN A 128 -9.75 12.52 2.77
CA ASN A 128 -10.01 13.83 3.39
C ASN A 128 -10.59 13.68 4.81
N ALA A 129 -9.94 12.87 5.63
CA ALA A 129 -10.37 12.57 7.00
C ALA A 129 -9.38 13.13 8.04
N THR A 130 -9.90 13.38 9.23
CA THR A 130 -9.09 13.54 10.44
C THR A 130 -8.66 12.16 10.94
N LEU A 131 -7.35 11.97 11.14
CA LEU A 131 -6.80 10.74 11.71
C LEU A 131 -6.77 10.86 13.23
N VAL A 132 -7.33 9.87 13.93
CA VAL A 132 -7.09 9.70 15.36
C VAL A 132 -5.77 8.93 15.54
N VAL A 133 -4.94 9.33 16.51
CA VAL A 133 -3.66 8.65 16.80
C VAL A 133 -3.89 7.13 16.87
N PRO A 134 -3.14 6.33 16.10
CA PRO A 134 -3.37 4.89 16.02
C PRO A 134 -3.17 4.17 17.36
N GLN A 135 -4.04 3.21 17.64
CA GLN A 135 -3.90 2.32 18.78
C GLN A 135 -3.00 1.14 18.41
N LEU A 136 -1.96 0.88 19.18
CA LEU A 136 -1.09 -0.27 18.96
C LEU A 136 -1.78 -1.55 19.46
N ASP A 137 -1.71 -2.62 18.68
CA ASP A 137 -2.24 -3.93 19.04
C ASP A 137 -1.30 -4.62 20.04
N LYS A 138 -1.82 -4.86 21.24
CA LYS A 138 -1.12 -5.40 22.40
C LYS A 138 -1.20 -6.93 22.51
N ARG A 139 -1.87 -7.61 21.57
CA ARG A 139 -2.24 -9.02 21.72
C ARG A 139 -1.75 -9.93 20.60
N SER A 140 -1.67 -9.44 19.37
CA SER A 140 -1.46 -10.33 18.22
C SER A 140 -0.01 -10.82 18.03
N PHE A 141 0.99 -10.02 18.42
CA PHE A 141 2.40 -10.34 18.13
C PHE A 141 3.35 -10.15 19.32
N TRP A 142 3.07 -9.19 20.21
CA TRP A 142 3.92 -8.86 21.36
C TRP A 142 3.04 -8.74 22.60
N LYS A 143 3.47 -9.32 23.74
CA LYS A 143 2.80 -9.14 25.05
C LYS A 143 3.22 -7.81 25.69
N ASP A 144 3.16 -6.75 24.90
CA ASP A 144 3.58 -5.42 25.31
C ASP A 144 2.37 -4.53 25.55
N SER A 145 2.33 -3.84 26.70
CA SER A 145 1.21 -3.01 27.10
C SER A 145 1.36 -1.54 26.69
N SER A 146 2.45 -1.19 25.99
CA SER A 146 2.76 0.18 25.61
C SER A 146 1.70 0.77 24.70
N THR A 147 1.48 2.05 24.85
CA THR A 147 0.62 2.88 24.01
C THR A 147 1.44 3.53 22.90
N PHE A 148 0.77 4.30 22.03
CA PHE A 148 1.47 5.01 20.96
C PHE A 148 2.54 5.96 21.51
N SER A 149 2.24 6.72 22.57
CA SER A 149 3.15 7.72 23.17
C SER A 149 4.33 7.10 23.92
N ASP A 150 4.19 5.87 24.38
CA ASP A 150 5.29 5.15 25.04
C ASP A 150 6.37 4.77 24.02
N ILE A 151 5.98 4.46 22.78
CA ILE A 151 6.87 4.02 21.70
C ILE A 151 7.31 5.17 20.79
N PHE A 152 6.39 6.06 20.42
CA PHE A 152 6.63 7.16 19.48
C PHE A 152 6.39 8.51 20.14
N ASP A 153 7.11 9.54 19.69
CA ASP A 153 6.84 10.91 20.09
C ASP A 153 5.51 11.39 19.46
N GLU A 154 4.42 11.28 20.22
CA GLU A 154 3.07 11.64 19.78
C GLU A 154 2.96 13.12 19.35
N LEU A 155 3.57 14.03 20.09
CA LEU A 155 3.50 15.46 19.79
C LEU A 155 4.25 15.76 18.49
N HIS A 156 5.46 15.21 18.33
CA HIS A 156 6.24 15.33 17.10
C HIS A 156 5.50 14.72 15.90
N PHE A 157 4.83 13.58 16.08
CA PHE A 157 4.04 12.93 15.04
C PHE A 157 2.91 13.84 14.53
N ILE A 158 2.13 14.44 15.45
CA ILE A 158 1.04 15.37 15.12
C ILE A 158 1.59 16.63 14.45
N GLU A 159 2.62 17.24 15.04
CA GLU A 159 3.18 18.52 14.59
C GLU A 159 3.86 18.41 13.22
N SER A 160 4.64 17.34 13.00
CA SER A 160 5.33 17.08 11.72
C SER A 160 4.36 16.94 10.54
N LEU A 161 3.16 16.42 10.80
CA LEU A 161 2.16 16.09 9.79
C LEU A 161 1.00 17.11 9.72
N LYS A 162 1.01 18.17 10.54
CA LYS A 162 -0.10 19.14 10.65
C LYS A 162 -0.53 19.78 9.33
N ARG A 163 0.40 19.94 8.39
CA ARG A 163 0.13 20.48 7.04
C ARG A 163 -0.41 19.43 6.07
N ASP A 164 -0.24 18.15 6.39
CA ASP A 164 -0.57 17.03 5.51
C ASP A 164 -1.90 16.39 5.83
N VAL A 165 -2.19 16.18 7.11
CA VAL A 165 -3.40 15.54 7.62
C VAL A 165 -3.70 16.13 9.00
N ARG A 166 -4.97 16.40 9.30
CA ARG A 166 -5.35 16.76 10.68
C ARG A 166 -5.28 15.50 11.53
N ILE A 167 -4.46 15.52 12.57
CA ILE A 167 -4.32 14.40 13.52
C ILE A 167 -4.78 14.88 14.90
N VAL A 168 -5.61 14.07 15.56
CA VAL A 168 -6.08 14.31 16.94
C VAL A 168 -5.69 13.14 17.83
N LYS A 169 -5.39 13.43 19.10
CA LYS A 169 -4.98 12.41 20.08
C LYS A 169 -6.07 11.37 20.30
N GLU A 170 -7.29 11.83 20.52
CA GLU A 170 -8.44 11.00 20.83
C GLU A 170 -9.62 11.39 19.95
N LEU A 171 -10.54 10.43 19.77
CA LEU A 171 -11.82 10.69 19.13
C LEU A 171 -12.63 11.64 20.02
N PRO A 172 -13.31 12.67 19.47
CA PRO A 172 -14.19 13.53 20.27
C PRO A 172 -15.22 12.69 21.05
N LYS A 173 -15.41 13.00 22.33
CA LYS A 173 -16.27 12.22 23.26
C LYS A 173 -17.69 12.00 22.74
N ASN A 174 -18.25 13.01 22.08
CA ASN A 174 -19.59 12.93 21.48
C ASN A 174 -19.69 11.93 20.31
N LEU A 175 -18.56 11.47 19.76
CA LEU A 175 -18.48 10.51 18.66
C LEU A 175 -18.14 9.09 19.14
N GLU A 176 -17.84 8.88 20.42
CA GLU A 176 -17.49 7.56 20.94
C GLU A 176 -18.64 6.55 20.82
N ALA A 177 -19.87 7.00 21.07
CA ALA A 177 -21.09 6.18 21.01
C ALA A 177 -21.75 6.12 19.62
N VAL A 178 -21.25 6.89 18.65
CA VAL A 178 -21.82 6.96 17.30
C VAL A 178 -21.50 5.68 16.51
N PRO A 179 -22.43 5.18 15.66
CA PRO A 179 -22.16 4.05 14.78
C PRO A 179 -20.89 4.24 13.94
N ARG A 180 -20.12 3.16 13.80
CA ARG A 180 -18.84 3.16 13.08
C ARG A 180 -18.87 2.17 11.94
N ALA A 181 -18.41 2.58 10.76
CA ALA A 181 -18.12 1.63 9.70
C ALA A 181 -16.82 0.89 10.05
N ARG A 182 -16.94 -0.38 10.43
CA ARG A 182 -15.77 -1.24 10.66
C ARG A 182 -15.24 -1.75 9.33
N LYS A 183 -13.97 -1.49 9.03
CA LYS A 183 -13.33 -1.90 7.77
C LYS A 183 -12.00 -2.61 7.98
N HIS A 184 -11.80 -3.62 7.14
CA HIS A 184 -10.48 -4.12 6.76
C HIS A 184 -10.36 -3.77 5.28
N PHE A 185 -9.46 -2.84 4.95
CA PHE A 185 -9.33 -2.41 3.56
C PHE A 185 -8.72 -3.51 2.71
N THR A 186 -8.97 -3.48 1.40
CA THR A 186 -8.32 -4.39 0.47
C THR A 186 -6.84 -4.02 0.38
N SER A 187 -5.95 -5.00 0.58
CA SER A 187 -4.50 -4.74 0.49
C SER A 187 -4.09 -4.41 -0.95
N TRP A 188 -3.03 -3.62 -1.08
CA TRP A 188 -2.49 -3.10 -2.35
C TRP A 188 -3.48 -2.27 -3.17
N SER A 189 -4.47 -1.68 -2.49
CA SER A 189 -5.44 -0.80 -3.14
C SER A 189 -4.83 0.55 -3.49
N GLY A 190 -5.18 1.08 -4.67
CA GLY A 190 -4.75 2.41 -5.13
C GLY A 190 -5.68 3.53 -4.66
N VAL A 191 -5.42 4.75 -5.14
CA VAL A 191 -6.20 5.96 -4.78
C VAL A 191 -7.69 5.80 -5.10
N GLY A 192 -8.04 5.26 -6.28
CA GLY A 192 -9.43 5.12 -6.72
C GLY A 192 -10.31 4.32 -5.73
N TYR A 193 -9.77 3.24 -5.17
CA TYR A 193 -10.47 2.47 -4.13
C TYR A 193 -10.81 3.32 -2.90
N TYR A 194 -9.87 4.12 -2.41
CA TYR A 194 -10.11 4.96 -1.22
C TYR A 194 -11.01 6.16 -1.54
N GLU A 195 -10.99 6.66 -2.77
CA GLU A 195 -11.97 7.63 -3.27
C GLU A 195 -13.38 7.03 -3.27
N GLU A 196 -13.56 5.80 -3.74
CA GLU A 196 -14.83 5.09 -3.64
C GLU A 196 -15.26 4.89 -2.18
N MET A 197 -14.33 4.52 -1.28
CA MET A 197 -14.63 4.37 0.15
C MET A 197 -15.12 5.65 0.82
N LYS A 198 -14.94 6.84 0.21
CA LYS A 198 -15.55 8.08 0.71
C LYS A 198 -17.08 8.03 0.75
N GLN A 199 -17.73 7.13 0.02
CA GLN A 199 -19.19 6.98 0.16
C GLN A 199 -19.61 6.68 1.61
N LEU A 200 -18.72 6.10 2.43
CA LEU A 200 -19.03 5.71 3.81
C LEU A 200 -19.35 6.95 4.65
N TRP A 201 -18.82 8.12 4.25
CA TRP A 201 -19.09 9.39 4.90
C TRP A 201 -20.55 9.85 4.79
N LYS A 202 -21.35 9.27 3.90
CA LYS A 202 -22.78 9.55 3.81
C LYS A 202 -23.55 9.02 5.02
N GLU A 203 -23.13 7.88 5.56
CA GLU A 203 -23.81 7.18 6.65
C GLU A 203 -23.05 7.27 7.97
N TYR A 204 -21.72 7.34 7.92
CA TYR A 204 -20.86 7.27 9.09
C TYR A 204 -20.02 8.53 9.25
N GLN A 205 -19.89 8.99 10.49
CA GLN A 205 -18.92 10.03 10.83
C GLN A 205 -17.55 9.43 11.20
N VAL A 206 -17.54 8.16 11.63
CA VAL A 206 -16.35 7.44 12.08
C VAL A 206 -16.19 6.16 11.27
N ILE A 207 -15.03 6.00 10.64
CA ILE A 207 -14.58 4.70 10.11
C ILE A 207 -13.58 4.12 11.11
N HIS A 208 -13.80 2.87 11.51
CA HIS A 208 -12.86 2.12 12.33
C HIS A 208 -12.13 1.09 11.47
N VAL A 209 -10.84 1.35 11.25
CA VAL A 209 -9.92 0.44 10.57
C VAL A 209 -9.40 -0.55 11.60
N ALA A 210 -9.88 -1.78 11.50
CA ALA A 210 -9.65 -2.80 12.52
C ALA A 210 -8.22 -3.35 12.53
N LYS A 211 -7.49 -3.21 11.41
CA LYS A 211 -6.10 -3.62 11.22
C LYS A 211 -5.40 -2.69 10.23
N SER A 212 -4.16 -2.32 10.49
CA SER A 212 -3.35 -1.47 9.60
C SER A 212 -2.48 -2.25 8.62
N ASP A 213 -2.66 -3.57 8.54
CA ASP A 213 -1.85 -4.47 7.72
C ASP A 213 -2.21 -4.42 6.22
N SER A 214 -3.41 -3.94 5.88
CA SER A 214 -3.82 -3.64 4.51
C SER A 214 -2.91 -2.56 3.90
N ARG A 215 -2.10 -2.94 2.92
CA ARG A 215 -1.11 -2.05 2.29
C ARG A 215 -1.77 -1.08 1.31
N LEU A 216 -1.29 0.16 1.25
CA LEU A 216 -1.55 1.05 0.13
C LEU A 216 -0.70 0.62 -1.07
N ALA A 217 -1.25 0.68 -2.29
CA ALA A 217 -0.51 0.38 -3.52
C ALA A 217 0.80 1.19 -3.58
N ASN A 218 1.89 0.58 -4.05
CA ASN A 218 3.15 1.31 -4.24
C ASN A 218 3.19 2.07 -5.56
N ASN A 219 2.59 1.50 -6.59
CA ASN A 219 2.64 2.05 -7.95
C ASN A 219 1.48 3.02 -8.17
N ASN A 220 1.68 3.95 -9.10
CA ASN A 220 0.64 4.89 -9.58
C ASN A 220 0.01 5.76 -8.48
N LEU A 221 0.70 5.94 -7.35
CA LEU A 221 0.32 6.95 -6.36
C LEU A 221 0.80 8.33 -6.81
N PRO A 222 0.02 9.39 -6.60
CA PRO A 222 0.50 10.76 -6.77
C PRO A 222 1.78 11.00 -5.97
N LEU A 223 2.73 11.73 -6.55
CA LEU A 223 4.05 11.96 -5.95
C LEU A 223 3.97 12.49 -4.51
N ASP A 224 3.04 13.40 -4.24
CA ASP A 224 2.87 13.97 -2.90
C ASP A 224 2.29 12.98 -1.87
N ILE A 225 1.54 11.97 -2.31
CA ILE A 225 1.09 10.87 -1.45
C ILE A 225 2.27 9.94 -1.13
N GLN A 226 3.13 9.63 -2.10
CA GLN A 226 4.34 8.83 -1.85
C GLN A 226 5.29 9.54 -0.88
N ARG A 227 5.53 10.85 -1.10
CA ARG A 227 6.34 11.68 -0.20
C ARG A 227 5.72 11.84 1.19
N LEU A 228 4.39 11.86 1.29
CA LEU A 228 3.69 11.82 2.57
C LEU A 228 3.96 10.52 3.33
N ARG A 229 3.86 9.35 2.68
CA ARG A 229 4.21 8.07 3.32
C ARG A 229 5.65 8.08 3.83
N CYS A 230 6.58 8.54 2.99
CA CYS A 230 7.98 8.65 3.36
C CYS A 230 8.19 9.56 4.57
N ARG A 231 7.60 10.77 4.56
CA ARG A 231 7.66 11.70 5.69
C ARG A 231 7.03 11.13 6.96
N ALA A 232 5.88 10.47 6.85
CA ALA A 232 5.24 9.81 7.99
C ALA A 232 6.15 8.71 8.58
N LEU A 233 6.73 7.87 7.72
CA LEU A 233 7.52 6.70 8.13
C LEU A 233 8.87 7.07 8.75
N TYR A 234 9.62 7.95 8.08
CA TYR A 234 11.02 8.22 8.40
C TYR A 234 11.22 9.49 9.23
N HIS A 235 10.27 10.44 9.21
CA HIS A 235 10.41 11.70 9.95
C HIS A 235 9.39 11.81 11.09
N ALA A 236 8.11 11.51 10.87
CA ALA A 236 7.08 11.72 11.88
C ALA A 236 7.03 10.61 12.94
N LEU A 237 7.23 9.35 12.54
CA LEU A 237 7.30 8.19 13.44
C LEU A 237 8.69 8.04 14.07
N ARG A 238 9.08 9.09 14.80
CA ARG A 238 10.27 9.12 15.66
C ARG A 238 9.96 8.41 16.98
N PHE A 239 10.94 7.71 17.55
CA PHE A 239 10.76 7.07 18.86
C PHE A 239 10.53 8.11 19.96
N SER A 240 9.91 7.68 21.06
CA SER A 240 9.71 8.52 22.22
C SER A 240 11.06 8.99 22.81
N PRO A 241 11.10 10.17 23.46
CA PRO A 241 12.35 10.70 24.02
C PRO A 241 13.10 9.72 24.95
N PRO A 242 12.42 8.93 25.82
CA PRO A 242 13.10 7.92 26.63
C PRO A 242 13.84 6.87 25.79
N ILE A 243 13.20 6.33 24.74
CA ILE A 243 13.79 5.31 23.86
C ILE A 243 14.98 5.89 23.09
N GLU A 244 14.87 7.11 22.58
CA GLU A 244 15.99 7.75 21.88
C GLU A 244 17.15 8.10 22.80
N SER A 245 16.87 8.55 24.02
CA SER A 245 17.91 8.84 25.00
C SER A 245 18.71 7.58 25.34
N LEU A 246 18.02 6.45 25.53
CA LEU A 246 18.64 5.16 25.75
C LEU A 246 19.48 4.73 24.54
N GLY A 247 18.94 4.87 23.32
CA GLY A 247 19.67 4.56 22.09
C GLY A 247 20.97 5.37 21.93
N LYS A 248 20.95 6.67 22.29
CA LYS A 248 22.15 7.52 22.27
C LYS A 248 23.19 7.07 23.29
N VAL A 249 22.76 6.76 24.52
CA VAL A 249 23.66 6.24 25.57
C VAL A 249 24.33 4.95 25.10
N LEU A 250 23.57 4.01 24.54
CA LEU A 250 24.11 2.75 24.04
C LEU A 250 25.08 2.96 22.87
N SER A 251 24.77 3.87 21.95
CA SER A 251 25.65 4.20 20.83
C SER A 251 26.97 4.81 21.28
N MET A 252 26.96 5.67 22.31
CA MET A 252 28.18 6.27 22.86
C MET A 252 29.05 5.21 23.54
N HIS A 253 28.46 4.33 24.36
CA HIS A 253 29.23 3.27 25.04
C HIS A 253 29.82 2.23 24.08
N ALA A 254 29.14 1.94 22.96
CA ALA A 254 29.67 1.06 21.94
C ALA A 254 30.85 1.68 21.15
N GLY A 255 30.88 3.01 21.01
CA GLY A 255 31.97 3.74 20.37
C GLY A 255 33.20 3.95 21.26
N ASP A 256 33.02 4.06 22.59
CA ASP A 256 34.14 4.24 23.52
C ASP A 256 34.95 2.94 23.74
N THR A 257 34.37 1.77 23.45
CA THR A 257 35.08 0.48 23.61
C THR A 257 36.16 0.21 22.56
N THR A 258 36.27 1.01 21.50
CA THR A 258 37.28 0.84 20.43
C THR A 258 38.57 1.64 20.67
N GLU A 259 38.65 2.53 21.67
CA GLU A 259 39.87 3.30 21.98
C GLU A 259 40.72 2.72 23.13
N ALA A 260 40.33 1.58 23.71
CA ALA A 260 41.07 0.89 24.77
C ALA A 260 41.65 -0.44 24.27
N GLY A 261 42.63 -0.37 23.35
CA GLY A 261 43.34 -1.53 22.80
C GLY A 261 44.76 -1.18 22.37
#